data_AF-A0A1I7JTD6-F1
#
_entry.id   AF-A0A1I7JTD6-F1
#
_cell.length_a   1.000
_cell.length_b   1.000
_cell.length_c   1.000
_cell.angle_alpha   90.00
_cell.angle_beta   90.00
_cell.angle_gamma   90.00
#
_symmetry.space_group_name_H-M   'P 1'
#
loop_
_entity.id
_entity.type
_entity.pdbx_description
1 polymer ?
#
loop_
_entity_poly.entity_id
_entity_poly.type
_entity_poly.pdbx_seq_one_letter_code
_entity_poly.pdbx_strand_id
1 'polypeptide(L)'
;MSLPSPLLRACLATLLVVAPAAVLGQTASGPDVAPRREPSPRSLAARERQRRCGAEWRALTPPDKAAQGPRWPQYYSRCVRRLKEQRA
;
A
#
# COMPACT_ATOMS: atom_id res chain seq x y z
N MET A 1 -2.42 23.95 22.26
CA MET A 1 -3.49 24.62 21.49
C MET A 1 -4.23 23.55 20.71
N SER A 2 -5.33 23.02 21.25
CA SER A 2 -6.19 22.06 20.57
C SER A 2 -7.11 22.79 19.60
N LEU A 3 -7.23 22.29 18.37
CA LEU A 3 -8.25 22.74 17.42
C LEU A 3 -9.18 21.54 17.11
N PRO A 4 -10.49 21.65 17.37
CA PRO A 4 -11.45 20.58 17.16
C PRO A 4 -11.79 20.41 15.66
N SER A 5 -11.89 19.16 15.23
CA SER A 5 -12.29 18.70 13.89
C SER A 5 -13.80 18.42 13.75
N PRO A 6 -14.70 19.42 13.71
CA PRO A 6 -16.05 19.14 13.21
C PRO A 6 -16.53 20.06 12.08
N LEU A 7 -15.64 20.77 11.37
CA LEU A 7 -16.06 21.71 10.31
C LEU A 7 -15.62 21.36 8.88
N LEU A 8 -14.83 20.29 8.68
CA LEU A 8 -14.36 19.92 7.34
C LEU A 8 -15.27 18.94 6.58
N ARG A 9 -16.49 18.70 7.06
CA ARG A 9 -17.39 17.66 6.53
C ARG A 9 -18.60 18.18 5.75
N ALA A 10 -18.70 19.49 5.49
CA ALA A 10 -19.91 20.10 4.92
C ALA A 10 -19.77 20.77 3.54
N CYS A 11 -18.59 20.84 2.90
CA CYS A 11 -18.40 21.69 1.71
C CYS A 11 -18.13 20.98 0.36
N LEU A 12 -18.40 19.69 0.20
CA LEU A 12 -18.20 18.98 -1.09
C LEU A 12 -19.53 18.59 -1.74
N ALA A 13 -20.51 19.49 -1.70
CA ALA A 13 -21.81 19.30 -2.32
C ALA A 13 -22.19 20.49 -3.24
N THR A 14 -21.26 21.01 -4.02
CA THR A 14 -21.56 21.94 -5.12
C THR A 14 -20.36 22.05 -6.05
N LEU A 15 -20.39 21.34 -7.18
CA LEU A 15 -19.87 21.78 -8.49
C LEU A 15 -20.01 20.61 -9.47
N LEU A 16 -21.27 20.38 -9.85
CA LEU A 16 -21.61 19.64 -11.06
C LEU A 16 -21.64 20.65 -12.22
N VAL A 17 -21.08 20.25 -13.36
CA VAL A 17 -21.23 20.85 -14.71
C VAL A 17 -20.28 22.00 -15.10
N VAL A 18 -19.18 21.65 -15.78
CA VAL A 18 -18.88 22.22 -17.10
C VAL A 18 -18.10 21.19 -17.92
N ALA A 19 -18.62 20.86 -19.10
CA ALA A 19 -18.00 19.94 -20.05
C ALA A 19 -17.07 20.71 -21.00
N PRO A 20 -15.88 20.19 -21.34
CA PRO A 20 -15.25 20.48 -22.61
C PRO A 20 -15.49 19.32 -23.57
N ALA A 21 -16.30 19.60 -24.60
CA ALA A 21 -16.30 18.82 -25.83
C ALA A 21 -14.96 19.02 -26.56
N ALA A 22 -14.47 17.94 -27.16
CA ALA A 22 -13.39 17.88 -28.15
C ALA A 22 -11.98 18.31 -27.70
N VAL A 23 -11.26 17.39 -27.06
CA VAL A 23 -9.84 17.17 -27.39
C VAL A 23 -9.73 15.91 -28.24
N LEU A 24 -9.06 16.08 -29.37
CA LEU A 24 -8.78 15.12 -30.42
C LEU A 24 -8.17 13.81 -29.88
N GLY A 25 -8.61 12.69 -30.46
CA GLY A 25 -7.74 11.52 -30.60
C GLY A 25 -7.46 10.70 -29.35
N GLN A 26 -8.50 10.36 -28.58
CA GLN A 26 -8.43 9.16 -27.74
C GLN A 26 -8.90 8.00 -28.62
N THR A 27 -8.00 7.46 -29.45
CA THR A 27 -8.18 6.06 -29.83
C THR A 27 -8.10 5.28 -28.54
N ALA A 28 -9.27 4.97 -28.01
CA ALA A 28 -9.47 3.88 -27.09
C ALA A 28 -8.82 2.66 -27.73
N SER A 29 -7.56 2.42 -27.41
CA SER A 29 -7.08 1.07 -27.31
C SER A 29 -8.07 0.41 -26.38
N GLY A 30 -8.71 -0.67 -26.84
CA GLY A 30 -9.61 -1.46 -26.01
C GLY A 30 -8.91 -1.92 -24.74
N PRO A 31 -9.50 -2.82 -23.94
CA PRO A 31 -8.72 -3.52 -22.93
C PRO A 31 -7.66 -4.38 -23.64
N ASP A 32 -6.55 -3.75 -24.06
CA ASP A 32 -5.27 -4.38 -24.28
C ASP A 32 -4.88 -4.85 -22.89
N VAL A 33 -5.29 -6.09 -22.60
CA VAL A 33 -4.78 -6.83 -21.46
C VAL A 33 -3.30 -6.98 -21.74
N ALA A 34 -2.52 -5.98 -21.33
CA ALA A 34 -1.08 -6.04 -21.34
C ALA A 34 -0.72 -7.41 -20.78
N PRO A 35 0.04 -8.24 -21.52
CA PRO A 35 0.26 -9.62 -21.14
C PRO A 35 0.75 -9.63 -19.71
N ARG A 36 0.03 -10.36 -18.84
CA ARG A 36 0.34 -10.47 -17.42
C ARG A 36 1.79 -10.91 -17.31
N ARG A 37 2.68 -9.96 -17.02
CA ARG A 37 4.10 -10.26 -16.92
C ARG A 37 4.29 -11.25 -15.79
N GLU A 38 4.92 -12.37 -16.11
CA GLU A 38 5.30 -13.35 -15.11
C GLU A 38 6.12 -12.66 -14.01
N PRO A 39 5.80 -12.88 -12.73
CA PRO A 39 6.54 -12.25 -11.64
C PRO A 39 8.01 -12.66 -11.71
N SER A 40 8.92 -11.69 -11.87
CA SER A 40 10.36 -11.96 -11.83
C SER A 40 10.77 -12.61 -10.50
N PRO A 41 11.87 -13.38 -10.44
CA PRO A 41 12.35 -14.01 -9.20
C PRO A 41 12.52 -13.02 -8.04
N ARG A 42 12.98 -11.80 -8.35
CA ARG A 42 13.09 -10.71 -7.38
C ARG A 42 11.74 -10.30 -6.79
N SER A 43 10.70 -10.26 -7.61
CA SER A 43 9.34 -9.94 -7.18
C SER A 43 8.75 -11.05 -6.31
N LEU A 44 8.99 -12.32 -6.65
CA LEU A 44 8.59 -13.47 -5.84
C LEU A 44 9.27 -13.44 -4.46
N ALA A 45 10.58 -13.19 -4.42
CA ALA A 45 11.33 -13.04 -3.17
C ALA A 45 10.84 -11.87 -2.31
N ALA A 46 10.32 -10.80 -2.91
CA ALA A 46 9.71 -9.68 -2.18
C ALA A 46 8.34 -10.06 -1.60
N ARG A 47 7.51 -10.77 -2.37
CA ARG A 47 6.21 -11.28 -1.91
C ARG A 47 6.38 -12.28 -0.76
N GLU A 48 7.37 -13.17 -0.86
CA GLU A 48 7.64 -14.15 0.19
C GLU A 48 8.03 -13.48 1.50
N ARG A 49 8.90 -12.46 1.46
CA ARG A 49 9.25 -11.66 2.65
C ARG A 49 8.03 -10.98 3.26
N GLN A 50 7.15 -10.40 2.45
CA GLN A 50 5.92 -9.79 2.94
C GLN A 50 4.98 -10.80 3.59
N ARG A 51 4.80 -11.98 2.98
CA ARG A 51 3.98 -13.06 3.53
C ARG A 51 4.53 -13.55 4.87
N ARG A 52 5.83 -13.82 4.94
CA ARG A 52 6.50 -14.28 6.15
C ARG A 52 6.42 -13.26 7.28
N CYS A 53 6.89 -12.04 7.05
CA CYS A 53 6.83 -10.98 8.07
C CYS A 53 5.37 -10.66 8.47
N GLY A 54 4.43 -10.74 7.54
CA GLY A 54 3.01 -10.49 7.81
C GLY A 54 2.35 -11.59 8.64
N ALA A 55 2.74 -12.84 8.42
CA ALA A 55 2.30 -13.97 9.25
C ALA A 55 2.86 -13.85 10.67
N GLU A 56 4.17 -13.59 10.80
CA GLU A 56 4.83 -13.41 12.10
C GLU A 56 4.16 -12.28 12.90
N TRP A 57 3.95 -11.11 12.29
CA TRP A 57 3.29 -9.99 12.94
C TRP A 57 1.85 -10.29 13.37
N ARG A 58 1.07 -11.00 12.54
CA ARG A 58 -0.31 -11.37 12.91
C ARG A 58 -0.34 -12.33 14.09
N ALA A 59 0.66 -13.21 14.21
CA ALA A 59 0.80 -14.14 15.32
C ALA A 59 1.25 -13.48 16.64
N LEU A 60 1.86 -12.29 16.60
CA LEU A 60 2.28 -11.59 17.80
C LEU A 60 1.09 -11.11 18.65
N THR A 61 1.25 -11.22 19.97
CA THR A 61 0.32 -10.65 20.93
C THR A 61 0.44 -9.11 20.97
N PRO A 62 -0.55 -8.37 21.50
CA PRO A 62 -0.43 -6.93 21.68
C PRO A 62 0.85 -6.45 22.42
N PRO A 63 1.28 -7.06 23.54
CA PRO A 63 2.53 -6.65 24.20
C PRO A 63 3.76 -6.93 23.32
N ASP A 64 3.79 -8.05 22.59
CA ASP A 64 4.91 -8.35 21.68
C ASP A 64 4.99 -7.36 20.52
N LYS A 65 3.84 -6.95 19.99
CA LYS A 65 3.76 -5.90 18.95
C LYS A 65 4.30 -4.58 19.48
N ALA A 66 3.96 -4.21 20.72
CA ALA A 66 4.48 -3.01 21.36
C ALA A 66 6.02 -3.05 21.51
N ALA A 67 6.59 -4.20 21.87
CA ALA A 67 8.04 -4.38 22.02
C ALA A 67 8.80 -4.41 20.68
N GLN A 68 8.22 -5.02 19.65
CA GLN A 68 8.91 -5.22 18.36
C GLN A 68 8.68 -4.10 17.33
N GLY A 69 7.99 -3.04 17.73
CA GLY A 69 7.64 -1.89 16.91
C GLY A 69 6.12 -1.83 16.75
N PRO A 70 5.39 -1.00 17.50
CA PRO A 70 3.92 -1.05 17.65
C PRO A 70 3.14 -0.84 16.34
N ARG A 71 3.83 -0.40 15.28
CA ARG A 71 3.26 -0.15 13.97
C ARG A 71 3.87 -1.12 12.95
N TRP A 72 3.01 -1.69 12.13
CA TRP A 72 3.38 -2.63 11.06
C TRP A 72 4.61 -2.21 10.23
N PRO A 73 4.75 -0.96 9.73
CA PRO A 73 5.92 -0.56 8.93
C PRO A 73 7.25 -0.64 9.69
N GLN A 74 7.25 -0.41 11.01
CA GLN A 74 8.44 -0.50 11.85
C GLN A 74 8.88 -1.95 12.02
N TYR A 75 7.93 -2.83 12.34
CA TYR A 75 8.19 -4.26 12.44
C TYR A 75 8.65 -4.86 11.10
N TYR A 76 7.96 -4.54 10.00
CA TYR A 76 8.28 -5.04 8.67
C TYR A 76 9.72 -4.70 8.25
N SER A 77 10.14 -3.45 8.49
CA SER A 77 11.51 -3.01 8.19
C SER A 77 12.56 -3.80 8.97
N ARG A 78 12.31 -4.09 10.25
CA ARG A 78 13.19 -4.92 11.10
C ARG A 78 13.19 -6.39 10.65
N CYS A 79 12.02 -6.97 10.40
CA CYS A 79 11.88 -8.35 9.93
C CYS A 79 12.61 -8.58 8.60
N VAL A 80 12.42 -7.69 7.62
CA VAL A 80 13.11 -7.80 6.32
C VAL A 80 14.63 -7.67 6.49
N ARG A 81 15.11 -6.79 7.39
CA ARG A 81 16.54 -6.67 7.68
C ARG A 81 17.09 -7.97 8.27
N ARG A 82 16.44 -8.54 9.30
CA ARG A 82 16.78 -9.85 9.87
C ARG A 82 16.82 -10.94 8.79
N LEU A 83 15.82 -11.00 7.91
CA LEU A 83 15.77 -12.01 6.83
C LEU A 83 16.88 -11.84 5.79
N LYS A 84 17.37 -10.61 5.56
CA LYS A 84 18.51 -10.36 4.68
C LYS A 84 19.82 -10.79 5.34
N GLU A 85 20.01 -10.45 6.61
CA GLU A 85 21.19 -10.83 7.41
C GLU A 85 21.32 -12.36 7.52
N GLN A 86 20.20 -13.09 7.61
CA GLN A 86 20.18 -14.57 7.61
C GLN A 86 20.52 -15.23 6.26
N ARG A 87 20.53 -14.46 5.17
CA ARG A 87 20.75 -14.94 3.80
C ARG A 87 22.04 -14.41 3.18
N ALA A 88 22.82 -13.62 3.94
CA ALA A 88 24.13 -13.13 3.57
C ALA A 88 25.19 -14.16 3.94
#